data_AF-A0A519ZYL5-F1
#
_entry.id   AF-A0A519ZYL5-F1
#
_cell.length_a   1.000
_cell.length_b   1.000
_cell.length_c   1.000
_cell.angle_alpha   90.00
_cell.angle_beta   90.00
_cell.angle_gamma   90.00
#
_symmetry.space_group_name_H-M   'P 1'
#
loop_
_entity.id
_entity.type
_entity.pdbx_description
1 polymer ?
#
loop_
_entity_poly.entity_id
_entity_poly.type
_entity_poly.pdbx_seq_one_letter_code
_entity_poly.pdbx_strand_id
1 'polypeptide(L)'
;MKFNILLTAITLSIFTLNACTSKEEKEKKVAEDKKVRKAEDDKADSLLLVYDKNKEDKWIADFVNNLHKKYNFNGNVLVAKKGKILYQGAKGWADYLHRDSLKIKSEFELASITKTFTGTAIMQLVEAGKLSLDDNVKKFYPNFPYDSITVRLLLPHRSGMMNYVYFIDDIWRKEKRPMKKG
;
A
#
# COMPACT_ATOMS: atom_id res chain seq x y z
N MET A 1 4.62 -53.60 -38.53
CA MET A 1 5.35 -52.63 -37.70
C MET A 1 5.27 -51.15 -38.18
N LYS A 2 4.39 -50.79 -39.15
CA LYS A 2 4.27 -49.42 -39.68
C LYS A 2 2.98 -48.68 -39.27
N PHE A 3 1.98 -49.36 -38.70
CA PHE A 3 0.69 -48.74 -38.33
C PHE A 3 0.69 -48.12 -36.93
N ASN A 4 1.35 -48.76 -35.96
CA ASN A 4 1.43 -48.26 -34.58
C ASN A 4 2.30 -47.00 -34.45
N ILE A 5 3.28 -46.80 -35.33
CA ILE A 5 4.14 -45.60 -35.35
C ILE A 5 3.36 -44.38 -35.87
N LEU A 6 2.44 -44.60 -36.82
CA LEU A 6 1.59 -43.54 -37.38
C LEU A 6 0.54 -43.08 -36.35
N LEU A 7 -0.05 -44.02 -35.59
CA LEU A 7 -1.03 -43.71 -34.55
C LEU A 7 -0.38 -42.94 -33.37
N THR A 8 0.85 -43.27 -33.00
CA THR A 8 1.61 -42.52 -31.98
C THR A 8 2.02 -41.12 -32.43
N ALA A 9 2.27 -40.91 -33.73
CA ALA A 9 2.63 -39.58 -34.25
C ALA A 9 1.42 -38.63 -34.28
N ILE A 10 0.23 -39.17 -34.54
CA ILE A 10 -1.02 -38.40 -34.55
C ILE A 10 -1.43 -38.02 -33.13
N THR A 11 -1.32 -38.93 -32.16
CA THR A 11 -1.63 -38.61 -30.75
C THR A 11 -0.66 -37.61 -30.14
N LEU A 12 0.63 -37.65 -30.52
CA LEU A 12 1.62 -36.66 -30.07
C LEU A 12 1.39 -35.27 -30.67
N SER A 13 0.89 -35.17 -31.91
CA SER A 13 0.52 -33.88 -32.54
C SER A 13 -0.75 -33.25 -31.95
N ILE A 14 -1.70 -34.06 -31.49
CA ILE A 14 -2.92 -33.55 -30.83
C ILE A 14 -2.58 -33.04 -29.41
N PHE A 15 -1.56 -33.62 -28.77
CA PHE A 15 -1.08 -33.17 -27.46
C PHE A 15 -0.29 -31.85 -27.53
N THR A 16 0.46 -31.60 -28.60
CA THR A 16 1.19 -30.33 -28.79
C THR A 16 0.27 -29.17 -29.17
N LEU A 17 -0.86 -29.42 -29.82
CA LEU A 17 -1.84 -28.37 -30.17
C LEU A 17 -2.64 -27.86 -28.95
N ASN A 18 -2.86 -28.68 -27.92
CA ASN A 18 -3.54 -28.25 -26.67
C ASN A 18 -2.60 -27.53 -25.68
N ALA A 19 -1.28 -27.59 -25.87
CA ALA A 19 -0.31 -26.90 -25.02
C ALA A 19 -0.06 -25.43 -25.41
N CYS A 20 -0.58 -25.00 -26.57
CA CYS A 20 -0.55 -23.61 -27.02
C CYS A 20 -1.91 -22.92 -26.83
N THR A 21 -2.43 -22.85 -25.61
CA THR A 21 -3.38 -21.76 -25.30
C THR A 21 -2.57 -20.47 -25.33
N SER A 22 -2.84 -19.63 -26.32
CA SER A 22 -2.01 -18.46 -26.62
C SER A 22 -2.02 -17.51 -25.42
N LYS A 23 -0.87 -16.88 -25.19
CA LYS A 23 -0.73 -15.80 -24.19
C LYS A 23 -1.80 -14.72 -24.40
N GLU A 24 -2.23 -14.50 -25.65
CA GLU A 24 -3.34 -13.63 -26.04
C GLU A 24 -4.71 -14.04 -25.48
N GLU A 25 -5.06 -15.33 -25.40
CA GLU A 25 -6.33 -15.76 -24.81
C GLU A 25 -6.34 -15.57 -23.28
N LYS A 26 -5.19 -15.78 -22.63
CA LYS A 26 -5.04 -15.47 -21.20
C LYS A 26 -5.09 -13.97 -20.95
N GLU A 27 -4.46 -13.15 -21.79
CA GLU A 27 -4.52 -11.69 -21.69
C GLU A 27 -5.93 -11.14 -21.98
N LYS A 28 -6.68 -11.73 -22.94
CA LYS A 28 -8.09 -11.40 -23.20
C LYS A 28 -9.01 -11.80 -22.05
N LYS A 29 -8.86 -13.00 -21.48
CA LYS A 29 -9.62 -13.40 -20.28
C LYS A 29 -9.34 -12.50 -19.08
N VAL A 30 -8.08 -12.12 -18.86
CA VAL A 30 -7.70 -11.19 -17.78
C VAL A 30 -8.23 -9.77 -18.03
N ALA A 31 -8.39 -9.35 -19.29
CA ALA A 31 -9.01 -8.09 -19.65
C ALA A 31 -10.54 -8.11 -19.48
N GLU A 32 -11.21 -9.23 -19.77
CA GLU A 32 -12.66 -9.40 -19.61
C GLU A 32 -13.10 -9.65 -18.17
N ASP A 33 -12.28 -10.31 -17.33
CA ASP A 33 -12.59 -10.58 -15.91
C ASP A 33 -12.31 -9.39 -14.97
N LYS A 34 -11.96 -8.21 -15.50
CA LYS A 34 -11.92 -6.98 -14.69
C LYS A 34 -13.34 -6.54 -14.36
N LYS A 35 -13.95 -7.21 -13.37
CA LYS A 35 -15.19 -6.76 -12.75
C LYS A 35 -14.94 -5.35 -12.21
N VAL A 36 -15.45 -4.35 -12.93
CA VAL A 36 -15.33 -2.95 -12.54
C VAL A 36 -16.09 -2.78 -11.23
N ARG A 37 -15.36 -2.37 -10.18
CA ARG A 37 -15.90 -2.12 -8.84
C ARG A 37 -17.08 -1.15 -8.94
N LYS A 38 -18.21 -1.48 -8.31
CA LYS A 38 -19.42 -0.66 -8.36
C LYS A 38 -19.66 0.07 -7.04
N ALA A 39 -20.47 1.12 -7.07
CA ALA A 39 -20.82 1.90 -5.88
C ALA A 39 -21.55 1.06 -4.81
N GLU A 40 -22.20 -0.04 -5.19
CA GLU A 40 -22.83 -0.98 -4.27
C GLU A 40 -21.79 -1.78 -3.47
N ASP A 41 -20.65 -2.12 -4.08
CA ASP A 41 -19.55 -2.80 -3.39
C ASP A 41 -18.98 -1.88 -2.30
N ASP A 42 -18.83 -0.59 -2.59
CA ASP A 42 -18.32 0.42 -1.64
C ASP A 42 -19.27 0.65 -0.45
N LYS A 43 -20.59 0.59 -0.69
CA LYS A 43 -21.59 0.66 0.38
C LYS A 43 -21.54 -0.56 1.30
N ALA A 44 -21.38 -1.76 0.73
CA ALA A 44 -21.27 -2.98 1.52
C ALA A 44 -20.02 -2.98 2.41
N ASP A 45 -18.88 -2.52 1.87
CA ASP A 45 -17.64 -2.35 2.63
C ASP A 45 -17.80 -1.33 3.77
N SER A 46 -18.47 -0.20 3.49
CA SER A 46 -18.71 0.85 4.48
C SER A 46 -19.55 0.37 5.67
N LEU A 47 -20.52 -0.52 5.43
CA LEU A 47 -21.34 -1.13 6.49
C LEU A 47 -20.55 -2.11 7.36
N LEU A 48 -19.60 -2.86 6.78
CA LEU A 48 -18.71 -3.74 7.54
C LEU A 48 -17.77 -2.95 8.46
N LEU A 49 -17.47 -1.70 8.10
CA LEU A 49 -16.63 -0.77 8.85
C LEU A 49 -17.36 -0.02 9.98
N VAL A 50 -18.63 -0.33 10.26
CA VAL A 50 -19.33 0.27 11.41
C VAL A 50 -18.87 -0.40 12.70
N TYR A 51 -18.28 0.39 13.60
CA TYR A 51 -17.85 -0.09 14.91
C TYR A 51 -19.02 -0.24 15.89
N ASP A 52 -19.18 -1.43 16.47
CA ASP A 52 -20.14 -1.72 17.54
C ASP A 52 -19.41 -2.05 18.84
N LYS A 53 -19.38 -1.09 19.77
CA LYS A 53 -18.68 -1.23 21.06
C LYS A 53 -19.20 -2.40 21.90
N ASN A 54 -20.47 -2.79 21.75
CA ASN A 54 -21.02 -3.92 22.51
C ASN A 54 -20.47 -5.27 22.02
N LYS A 55 -19.94 -5.31 20.79
CA LYS A 55 -19.34 -6.48 20.15
C LYS A 55 -17.82 -6.38 20.04
N GLU A 56 -17.21 -5.42 20.74
CA GLU A 56 -15.76 -5.26 20.73
C GLU A 56 -15.08 -6.50 21.33
N ASP A 57 -13.91 -6.84 20.80
CA ASP A 57 -13.07 -7.88 21.36
C ASP A 57 -12.46 -7.39 22.69
N LYS A 58 -12.88 -8.01 23.79
CA LYS A 58 -12.49 -7.60 25.15
C LYS A 58 -11.00 -7.80 25.41
N TRP A 59 -10.39 -8.83 24.82
CA TRP A 59 -8.96 -9.04 24.98
C TRP A 59 -8.17 -7.90 24.31
N ILE A 60 -8.58 -7.46 23.12
CA ILE A 60 -7.94 -6.32 22.43
C ILE A 60 -8.13 -5.03 23.24
N ALA A 61 -9.35 -4.80 23.75
CA ALA A 61 -9.64 -3.63 24.57
C ALA A 61 -8.76 -3.58 25.82
N ASP A 62 -8.64 -4.70 26.53
CA ASP A 62 -7.79 -4.82 27.72
C ASP A 62 -6.31 -4.68 27.40
N PHE A 63 -5.86 -5.25 26.28
CA PHE A 63 -4.48 -5.09 25.81
C PHE A 63 -4.14 -3.61 25.58
N VAL A 64 -4.97 -2.87 24.84
CA VAL A 64 -4.76 -1.43 24.59
C VAL A 64 -4.84 -0.61 25.88
N ASN A 65 -5.77 -0.96 26.78
CA ASN A 65 -5.85 -0.34 28.11
C ASN A 65 -4.56 -0.56 28.92
N ASN A 66 -3.99 -1.77 28.87
CA ASN A 66 -2.74 -2.11 29.55
C ASN A 66 -1.54 -1.40 28.93
N LEU A 67 -1.49 -1.27 27.59
CA LEU A 67 -0.47 -0.47 26.92
C LEU A 67 -0.47 0.99 27.40
N HIS A 68 -1.65 1.59 27.51
CA HIS A 68 -1.76 2.96 27.99
C HIS A 68 -1.33 3.09 29.46
N LYS A 69 -1.83 2.22 30.35
CA LYS A 69 -1.55 2.29 31.79
C LYS A 69 -0.10 1.95 32.17
N LYS A 70 0.51 0.97 31.49
CA LYS A 70 1.82 0.41 31.89
C LYS A 70 2.98 0.97 31.07
N TYR A 71 2.73 1.33 29.82
CA TYR A 71 3.77 1.74 28.87
C TYR A 71 3.55 3.15 28.32
N ASN A 72 2.63 3.92 28.90
CA ASN A 72 2.32 5.29 28.50
C ASN A 72 1.96 5.43 27.01
N PHE A 73 1.32 4.41 26.43
CA PHE A 73 0.85 4.49 25.05
C PHE A 73 -0.08 5.70 24.88
N ASN A 74 0.19 6.53 23.88
CA ASN A 74 -0.65 7.67 23.47
C ASN A 74 -0.93 7.55 21.97
N GLY A 75 -2.19 7.37 21.59
CA GLY A 75 -2.58 7.19 20.20
C GLY A 75 -3.96 6.56 20.02
N ASN A 76 -4.33 6.43 18.74
CA ASN A 76 -5.54 5.75 18.31
C ASN A 76 -5.21 4.35 17.79
N VAL A 77 -6.08 3.38 18.07
CA VAL A 77 -5.93 1.98 17.61
C VAL A 77 -7.23 1.53 16.97
N LEU A 78 -7.11 0.93 15.79
CA LEU A 78 -8.19 0.23 15.09
C LEU A 78 -7.69 -1.16 14.73
N VAL A 79 -8.47 -2.19 15.09
CA VAL A 79 -8.22 -3.57 14.67
C VAL A 79 -9.43 -4.05 13.89
N ALA A 80 -9.20 -4.52 12.67
CA ALA A 80 -10.25 -5.08 11.81
C ALA A 80 -9.84 -6.44 11.27
N LYS A 81 -10.81 -7.34 11.11
CA LYS A 81 -10.61 -8.68 10.55
C LYS A 81 -11.80 -9.05 9.67
N LYS A 82 -11.53 -9.47 8.43
CA LYS A 82 -12.55 -9.85 7.43
C LYS A 82 -13.61 -8.74 7.26
N GLY A 83 -13.14 -7.50 7.09
CA GLY A 83 -13.98 -6.31 6.92
C GLY A 83 -14.62 -5.78 8.20
N LYS A 84 -14.64 -6.53 9.31
CA LYS A 84 -15.30 -6.11 10.56
C LYS A 84 -14.32 -5.46 11.53
N ILE A 85 -14.69 -4.32 12.11
CA ILE A 85 -13.92 -3.70 13.20
C ILE A 85 -14.14 -4.50 14.49
N LEU A 86 -13.05 -5.01 15.06
CA LEU A 86 -13.03 -5.73 16.34
C LEU A 86 -12.78 -4.79 17.52
N TYR A 87 -12.06 -3.69 17.29
CA TYR A 87 -11.77 -2.67 18.30
C TYR A 87 -11.49 -1.33 17.63
N GLN A 88 -11.98 -0.24 18.24
CA GLN A 88 -11.63 1.13 17.90
C GLN A 88 -11.56 1.96 19.18
N GLY A 89 -10.38 2.52 19.48
CA GLY A 89 -10.15 3.29 20.71
C GLY A 89 -9.10 4.38 20.57
N ALA A 90 -9.22 5.40 21.42
CA ALA A 90 -8.25 6.49 21.60
C ALA A 90 -7.74 6.48 23.04
N LYS A 91 -6.43 6.68 23.24
CA LYS A 91 -5.79 6.74 24.56
C LYS A 91 -4.78 7.87 24.61
N GLY A 92 -4.75 8.64 25.70
CA GLY A 92 -3.77 9.72 25.88
C GLY A 92 -4.26 11.06 25.38
N TRP A 93 -3.34 11.90 24.91
CA TRP A 93 -3.51 13.34 24.81
C TRP A 93 -3.21 13.83 23.40
N ALA A 94 -4.15 14.58 22.82
CA ALA A 94 -3.91 15.42 21.65
C ALA A 94 -3.33 16.79 22.05
N ASP A 95 -3.72 17.25 23.22
CA ASP A 95 -3.27 18.50 23.85
C ASP A 95 -2.64 18.16 25.20
N TYR A 96 -1.37 18.54 25.37
CA TYR A 96 -0.60 18.26 26.57
C TYR A 96 -1.16 18.94 27.83
N LEU A 97 -1.92 20.03 27.69
CA LEU A 97 -2.56 20.73 28.80
C LEU A 97 -3.85 20.04 29.24
N HIS A 98 -4.49 19.27 28.36
CA HIS A 98 -5.78 18.64 28.59
C HIS A 98 -5.67 17.12 28.57
N ARG A 99 -5.74 16.50 29.75
CA ARG A 99 -5.76 15.04 29.88
C ARG A 99 -6.95 14.44 29.12
N ASP A 100 -6.72 13.25 28.57
CA ASP A 100 -7.65 12.45 27.76
C ASP A 100 -8.30 13.22 26.59
N SER A 101 -7.58 14.21 26.04
CA SER A 101 -8.03 15.03 24.92
C SER A 101 -8.05 14.30 23.56
N LEU A 102 -7.41 13.13 23.47
CA LEU A 102 -7.35 12.38 22.22
C LEU A 102 -8.71 11.74 21.87
N LYS A 103 -9.14 11.91 20.62
CA LYS A 103 -10.41 11.39 20.11
C LYS A 103 -10.14 10.49 18.90
N ILE A 104 -11.07 9.60 18.59
CA ILE A 104 -11.01 8.76 17.37
C ILE A 104 -10.87 9.59 16.09
N LYS A 105 -11.42 10.81 16.09
CA LYS A 105 -11.35 11.75 14.96
C LYS A 105 -10.13 12.68 15.00
N SER A 106 -9.24 12.53 15.98
CA SER A 106 -7.99 13.30 16.02
C SER A 106 -7.12 12.95 14.81
N GLU A 107 -6.52 13.97 14.22
CA GLU A 107 -5.64 13.86 13.06
C GLU A 107 -4.18 13.70 13.50
N PHE A 108 -3.40 12.96 12.72
CA PHE A 108 -1.99 12.70 12.98
C PHE A 108 -1.17 12.88 11.71
N GLU A 109 0.08 13.31 11.87
CA GLU A 109 1.06 13.25 10.79
C GLU A 109 1.47 11.80 10.55
N LEU A 110 0.98 11.22 9.46
CA LEU A 110 1.23 9.80 9.11
C LEU A 110 2.68 9.50 8.70
N ALA A 111 3.51 10.53 8.53
CA ALA A 111 4.91 10.45 8.15
C ALA A 111 5.13 9.48 6.98
N SER A 112 5.97 8.45 7.14
CA SER A 112 6.33 7.53 6.06
C SER A 112 5.21 6.61 5.60
N ILE A 113 4.09 6.50 6.32
CA ILE A 113 2.92 5.74 5.84
C ILE A 113 2.36 6.41 4.55
N THR A 114 2.50 7.72 4.40
CA THR A 114 2.08 8.47 3.20
C THR A 114 2.68 7.91 1.89
N LYS A 115 3.85 7.27 1.94
CA LYS A 115 4.52 6.68 0.76
C LYS A 115 3.70 5.59 0.09
N THR A 116 2.88 4.83 0.84
CA THR A 116 2.03 3.78 0.25
C THR A 116 0.92 4.38 -0.61
N PHE A 117 0.38 5.54 -0.21
CA PHE A 117 -0.60 6.29 -1.00
C PHE A 117 0.04 6.84 -2.28
N THR A 118 1.24 7.42 -2.18
CA THR A 118 1.98 7.87 -3.36
C THR A 118 2.29 6.72 -4.32
N GLY A 119 2.75 5.58 -3.81
CA GLY A 119 2.98 4.38 -4.62
C GLY A 119 1.69 3.90 -5.31
N THR A 120 0.57 3.90 -4.59
CA THR A 120 -0.75 3.55 -5.14
C THR A 120 -1.15 4.50 -6.26
N ALA A 121 -1.01 5.81 -6.07
CA ALA A 121 -1.31 6.81 -7.09
C ALA A 121 -0.45 6.63 -8.35
N ILE A 122 0.85 6.31 -8.19
CA ILE A 122 1.72 5.98 -9.33
C ILE A 122 1.22 4.74 -10.06
N MET A 123 0.85 3.68 -9.35
CA MET A 123 0.32 2.47 -9.99
C MET A 123 -1.01 2.73 -10.72
N GLN A 124 -1.89 3.58 -10.18
CA GLN A 124 -3.12 4.00 -10.88
C GLN A 124 -2.80 4.75 -12.18
N LEU A 125 -1.75 5.59 -12.19
CA LEU A 125 -1.30 6.25 -13.42
C LEU A 125 -0.72 5.26 -14.44
N VAL A 126 -0.02 4.21 -13.97
CA VAL A 126 0.46 3.11 -14.83
C VAL A 126 -0.71 2.35 -15.44
N GLU A 127 -1.72 1.99 -14.64
CA GLU A 127 -2.94 1.32 -15.13
C GLU A 127 -3.71 2.16 -16.15
N ALA A 128 -3.73 3.48 -15.97
CA ALA A 128 -4.33 4.42 -16.91
C ALA A 128 -3.46 4.72 -18.15
N GLY A 129 -2.29 4.10 -18.28
CA GLY A 129 -1.36 4.31 -19.40
C GLY A 129 -0.72 5.70 -19.44
N LYS A 130 -0.79 6.47 -18.34
CA LYS A 130 -0.27 7.85 -18.27
C LYS A 130 1.24 7.91 -18.02
N LEU A 131 1.82 6.86 -17.45
CA LEU A 131 3.26 6.67 -17.31
C LEU A 131 3.59 5.17 -17.31
N SER A 132 4.85 4.82 -17.56
CA SER A 132 5.38 3.48 -17.42
C SER A 132 6.31 3.38 -16.20
N LEU A 133 6.37 2.21 -15.56
CA LEU A 133 7.37 1.95 -14.52
C LEU A 133 8.81 2.04 -15.07
N ASP A 134 8.99 1.78 -16.36
CA ASP A 134 10.29 1.84 -17.02
C ASP A 134 10.60 3.23 -17.60
N ASP A 135 9.70 4.20 -17.40
CA ASP A 135 10.00 5.59 -17.74
C ASP A 135 11.20 6.08 -16.92
N ASN A 136 12.15 6.69 -17.64
CA ASN A 136 13.25 7.43 -17.04
C ASN A 136 12.72 8.68 -16.33
N VAL A 137 13.24 9.00 -15.15
CA VAL A 137 12.85 10.22 -14.40
C VAL A 137 13.09 11.48 -15.23
N LYS A 138 14.11 11.51 -16.10
CA LYS A 138 14.39 12.63 -17.01
C LYS A 138 13.25 12.95 -17.98
N LYS A 139 12.35 11.98 -18.26
CA LYS A 139 11.13 12.22 -19.03
C LYS A 139 10.26 13.30 -18.39
N PHE A 140 10.21 13.34 -17.05
CA PHE A 140 9.40 14.29 -16.28
C PHE A 140 10.23 15.48 -15.77
N TYR A 141 11.52 15.25 -15.52
CA TYR A 141 12.45 16.26 -15.00
C TYR A 141 13.73 16.27 -15.85
N PRO A 142 13.78 17.01 -16.97
CA PRO A 142 14.91 16.96 -17.92
C PRO A 142 16.28 17.26 -17.30
N ASN A 143 16.31 18.12 -16.28
CA ASN A 143 17.52 18.54 -15.56
C ASN A 143 17.89 17.61 -14.39
N PHE A 144 17.22 16.47 -14.24
CA PHE A 144 17.51 15.53 -13.16
C PHE A 144 18.95 14.98 -13.29
N PRO A 145 19.77 14.96 -12.22
CA PRO A 145 21.22 14.78 -12.35
C PRO A 145 21.66 13.34 -12.64
N TYR A 146 20.75 12.37 -12.64
CA TYR A 146 21.07 10.95 -12.86
C TYR A 146 20.41 10.41 -14.12
N ASP A 147 21.19 9.74 -14.96
CA ASP A 147 20.74 9.26 -16.27
C ASP A 147 19.95 7.95 -16.24
N SER A 148 20.16 7.09 -15.24
CA SER A 148 19.65 5.70 -15.27
C SER A 148 18.51 5.43 -14.28
N ILE A 149 17.97 6.46 -13.63
CA ILE A 149 16.92 6.29 -12.63
C ILE A 149 15.55 6.23 -13.32
N THR A 150 14.82 5.15 -13.06
CA THR A 150 13.44 4.94 -13.53
C THR A 150 12.44 5.01 -12.38
N VAL A 151 11.16 5.17 -12.71
CA VAL A 151 10.06 5.09 -11.72
C VAL A 151 10.12 3.77 -10.93
N ARG A 152 10.42 2.66 -11.60
CA ARG A 152 10.60 1.32 -11.00
C ARG A 152 11.69 1.28 -9.93
N LEU A 153 12.76 2.07 -10.08
CA LEU A 153 13.84 2.12 -9.09
C LEU A 153 13.49 3.01 -7.89
N LEU A 154 12.67 4.05 -8.10
CA LEU A 154 12.24 4.96 -7.04
C LEU A 154 11.28 4.29 -6.05
N LEU A 155 10.22 3.62 -6.53
CA LEU A 155 9.16 3.07 -5.69
C LEU A 155 9.64 2.09 -4.60
N PRO A 156 10.56 1.14 -4.87
CA PRO A 156 11.07 0.20 -3.87
C PRO A 156 12.39 0.66 -3.24
N HIS A 157 12.75 1.95 -3.32
CA HIS A 157 14.00 2.49 -2.78
C HIS A 157 15.28 1.82 -3.32
N ARG A 158 15.33 1.52 -4.63
CA ARG A 158 16.50 0.92 -5.31
C ARG A 158 17.22 1.86 -6.27
N SER A 159 16.91 3.14 -6.24
CA SER A 159 17.55 4.14 -7.11
C SER A 159 18.98 4.50 -6.71
N GLY A 160 19.42 4.11 -5.51
CA GLY A 160 20.76 4.44 -4.99
C GLY A 160 20.94 5.91 -4.60
N MET A 161 19.88 6.72 -4.60
CA MET A 161 19.95 8.12 -4.21
C MET A 161 20.19 8.29 -2.71
N MET A 162 20.98 9.29 -2.36
CA MET A 162 21.24 9.65 -0.97
C MET A 162 19.94 10.13 -0.29
N ASN A 163 19.79 9.80 1.00
CA ASN A 163 18.70 10.36 1.80
C ASN A 163 18.92 11.86 2.01
N TYR A 164 18.06 12.68 1.42
CA TYR A 164 18.17 14.14 1.48
C TYR A 164 18.14 14.71 2.90
N VAL A 165 17.52 14.00 3.86
CA VAL A 165 17.48 14.41 5.27
C VAL A 165 18.89 14.61 5.83
N TYR A 166 19.87 13.79 5.44
CA TYR A 166 21.25 13.94 5.92
C TYR A 166 21.93 15.24 5.48
N PHE A 167 21.45 15.86 4.40
CA PHE A 167 21.98 17.11 3.90
C PHE A 167 21.22 18.32 4.44
N ILE A 168 19.88 18.26 4.47
CA ILE A 168 19.06 19.43 4.81
C ILE A 168 19.02 19.73 6.30
N ASP A 169 19.25 18.73 7.15
CA ASP A 169 19.02 18.84 8.59
C ASP A 169 20.02 19.82 9.24
N ASP A 170 21.26 19.85 8.75
CA ASP A 170 22.27 20.83 9.19
C ASP A 170 22.02 22.23 8.63
N ILE A 171 21.49 22.35 7.42
CA ILE A 171 21.16 23.64 6.79
C ILE A 171 19.97 24.26 7.52
N TRP A 172 18.90 23.49 7.72
CA TRP A 172 17.69 23.94 8.40
C TRP A 172 17.97 24.40 9.83
N ARG A 173 18.79 23.67 10.59
CA ARG A 173 19.20 24.07 11.94
C ARG A 173 20.03 25.35 11.98
N LYS A 174 20.92 25.55 11.01
CA LYS A 174 21.72 26.78 10.90
C LYS A 174 20.84 28.00 10.61
N GLU A 175 19.79 27.84 9.81
CA GLU A 175 18.90 28.93 9.40
C GLU A 175 17.74 29.19 10.39
N LYS A 176 17.27 28.17 11.11
CA LYS A 176 16.03 28.23 11.92
C LYS A 176 16.22 27.83 13.38
N ARG A 177 16.91 28.68 14.17
CA ARG A 177 17.03 28.66 15.65
C ARG A 177 17.55 27.34 16.27
N PRO A 178 18.15 27.37 17.48
CA PRO A 178 18.70 26.17 18.11
C PRO A 178 17.56 25.27 18.64
N MET A 179 17.00 24.42 17.78
CA MET A 179 16.21 23.28 18.24
C MET A 179 17.17 22.29 18.90
N LYS A 180 16.97 21.99 20.19
CA LYS A 180 17.75 20.95 20.88
C LYS A 180 17.52 19.61 20.16
N LYS A 181 18.60 18.83 20.01
CA LYS A 181 18.54 17.45 19.53
C LYS A 181 17.68 16.66 20.53
N GLY A 182 16.54 16.15 20.08
CA GLY A 182 15.74 15.18 20.82
C GLY A 182 16.43 13.84 20.90
#